data_AF-A0AAN6VW50-F1
#
_entry.id   AF-A0AAN6VW50-F1
#
_cell.length_a   1.000
_cell.length_b   1.000
_cell.length_c   1.000
_cell.angle_alpha   90.00
_cell.angle_beta   90.00
_cell.angle_gamma   90.00
#
_symmetry.space_group_name_H-M   'P 1'
#
loop_
_entity.id
_entity.type
_entity.pdbx_description
1 polymer ?
#
loop_
_entity_poly.entity_id
_entity_poly.type
_entity_poly.pdbx_seq_one_letter_code
_entity_poly.pdbx_strand_id
1 'polypeptide(L)'
;MPFTWYQGPASNFPGMDQWKSFEEIFNLNKPEMFRTGNTGEDIGRIWNAVIECAKIGVDERVIFCIIMQESTGNVGVRTTWNMDGVATAGLMQASGSPGYPGQHGLSQAQITGMVRHGTEHYKRNLKEFGDGWNADTIYKALRAYNSGRVNQGNLSDGLGATAAYVSDMANRLCGRLP
;
A
#
# COMPACT_ATOMS: atom_id res chain seq x y z
N MET A 1 11.69 -5.16 -17.01
CA MET A 1 11.14 -6.54 -16.95
C MET A 1 9.64 -6.47 -17.12
N PRO A 2 9.00 -7.43 -17.83
CA PRO A 2 7.55 -7.44 -17.98
C PRO A 2 6.85 -7.74 -16.65
N PHE A 3 5.59 -7.32 -16.53
CA PHE A 3 4.70 -7.71 -15.44
C PHE A 3 4.60 -9.24 -15.35
N THR A 4 4.51 -9.79 -14.14
CA THR A 4 4.37 -11.23 -13.89
C THR A 4 3.10 -11.49 -13.08
N TRP A 5 2.21 -12.35 -13.55
CA TRP A 5 1.03 -12.73 -12.78
C TRP A 5 1.40 -13.79 -11.73
N TYR A 6 1.30 -13.43 -10.45
CA TYR A 6 1.56 -14.31 -9.32
C TYR A 6 0.24 -14.80 -8.71
N GLN A 7 0.19 -16.08 -8.31
CA GLN A 7 -1.02 -16.70 -7.74
C GLN A 7 -0.65 -17.88 -6.84
N GLY A 8 -1.60 -18.36 -6.03
CA GLY A 8 -1.37 -19.45 -5.09
C GLY A 8 -0.78 -18.99 -3.75
N PRO A 9 -0.09 -19.86 -3.00
CA PRO A 9 0.45 -19.52 -1.68
C PRO A 9 1.58 -18.48 -1.79
N ALA A 10 1.93 -17.86 -0.65
CA ALA A 10 2.97 -16.81 -0.60
C ALA A 10 4.34 -17.25 -1.14
N SER A 11 4.66 -18.55 -1.08
CA SER A 11 5.88 -19.14 -1.66
C SER A 11 6.02 -18.97 -3.17
N ASN A 12 4.93 -18.64 -3.88
CA ASN A 12 4.94 -18.40 -5.32
C ASN A 12 5.30 -16.95 -5.69
N PHE A 13 5.41 -16.06 -4.69
CA PHE A 13 5.67 -14.63 -4.87
C PHE A 13 7.15 -14.32 -4.63
N PRO A 14 7.69 -13.23 -5.21
CA PRO A 14 9.11 -12.91 -5.13
C PRO A 14 9.53 -12.60 -3.69
N GLY A 15 10.69 -13.11 -3.29
CA GLY A 15 11.33 -12.84 -2.00
C GLY A 15 11.81 -11.40 -1.87
N MET A 16 12.10 -10.97 -0.64
CA MET A 16 12.53 -9.59 -0.34
C MET A 16 13.87 -9.22 -1.00
N ASP A 17 14.68 -10.22 -1.35
CA ASP A 17 15.95 -10.11 -2.09
C ASP A 17 15.73 -9.68 -3.55
N GLN A 18 14.54 -9.91 -4.10
CA GLN A 18 14.16 -9.50 -5.45
C GLN A 18 13.45 -8.14 -5.48
N TRP A 19 13.14 -7.58 -4.31
CA TRP A 19 12.48 -6.28 -4.22
C TRP A 19 13.49 -5.17 -4.48
N LYS A 20 13.01 -4.13 -5.15
CA LYS A 20 13.78 -2.92 -5.40
C LYS A 20 13.93 -2.09 -4.13
N SER A 21 14.88 -1.17 -4.14
CA SER A 21 14.99 -0.18 -3.07
C SER A 21 13.75 0.72 -3.05
N PHE A 22 13.44 1.29 -1.89
CA PHE A 22 12.35 2.27 -1.79
C PHE A 22 12.54 3.44 -2.76
N GLU A 23 13.78 3.92 -2.91
CA GLU A 23 14.11 4.99 -3.85
C GLU A 23 13.77 4.62 -5.31
N GLU A 24 14.15 3.43 -5.76
CA GLU A 24 13.83 2.94 -7.11
C GLU A 24 12.31 2.87 -7.32
N ILE A 25 11.57 2.26 -6.37
CA ILE A 25 10.11 2.10 -6.47
C ILE A 25 9.42 3.46 -6.46
N PHE A 26 9.84 4.36 -5.58
CA PHE A 26 9.26 5.69 -5.46
C PHE A 26 9.47 6.49 -6.74
N ASN A 27 10.70 6.57 -7.23
CA ASN A 27 11.04 7.32 -8.44
C ASN A 27 10.31 6.78 -9.68
N LEU A 28 10.14 5.46 -9.77
CA LEU A 28 9.38 4.83 -10.85
C LEU A 28 7.91 5.29 -10.88
N ASN A 29 7.31 5.55 -9.71
CA ASN A 29 5.89 5.90 -9.57
C ASN A 29 5.61 7.41 -9.54
N LYS A 30 6.64 8.28 -9.45
CA LYS A 30 6.47 9.75 -9.43
C LYS A 30 5.62 10.30 -10.59
N PRO A 31 5.78 9.85 -11.85
CA PRO A 31 4.95 10.35 -12.95
C PRO A 31 3.45 10.12 -12.72
N GLU A 32 3.05 8.99 -12.11
CA GLU A 32 1.66 8.72 -11.80
C GLU A 32 1.13 9.66 -10.72
N MET A 33 1.90 9.89 -9.66
CA MET A 33 1.50 10.83 -8.60
C MET A 33 1.30 12.25 -9.14
N PHE A 34 2.14 12.70 -10.09
CA PHE A 34 1.91 13.99 -10.75
C PHE A 34 0.61 13.99 -11.58
N ARG A 35 0.29 12.89 -12.27
CA ARG A 35 -0.96 12.76 -13.04
C ARG A 35 -2.22 12.87 -12.19
N THR A 36 -2.15 12.63 -10.88
CA THR A 36 -3.30 12.80 -9.97
C THR A 36 -3.58 14.25 -9.58
N GLY A 37 -2.72 15.20 -10.00
CA GLY A 37 -2.78 16.60 -9.60
C GLY A 37 -1.94 16.95 -8.38
N ASN A 38 -1.18 16.01 -7.82
CA ASN A 38 -0.27 16.30 -6.71
C ASN A 38 0.77 17.33 -7.11
N THR A 39 1.07 18.23 -6.19
CA THR A 39 2.22 19.13 -6.31
C THR A 39 3.53 18.38 -6.07
N GLY A 40 4.65 18.98 -6.46
CA GLY A 40 5.97 18.46 -6.09
C GLY A 40 6.16 18.38 -4.57
N GLU A 41 5.56 19.30 -3.81
CA GLU A 41 5.58 19.27 -2.35
C GLU A 41 4.77 18.11 -1.78
N ASP A 42 3.57 17.82 -2.30
CA ASP A 42 2.77 16.67 -1.88
C ASP A 42 3.56 15.37 -2.04
N ILE A 43 4.20 15.18 -3.20
CA ILE A 43 5.04 14.01 -3.48
C ILE A 43 6.23 13.93 -2.51
N GLY A 44 6.94 15.04 -2.28
CA GLY A 44 8.02 15.07 -1.28
C GLY A 44 7.54 14.77 0.14
N ARG A 45 6.34 15.23 0.50
CA ARG A 45 5.71 14.96 1.81
C ARG A 45 5.26 13.51 1.95
N ILE A 46 4.84 12.84 0.86
CA ILE A 46 4.57 11.39 0.85
C ILE A 46 5.85 10.62 1.17
N TRP A 47 6.99 10.96 0.54
CA TRP A 47 8.28 10.35 0.86
C TRP A 47 8.61 10.46 2.35
N ASN A 48 8.54 11.68 2.90
CA ASN A 48 8.82 11.93 4.30
C ASN A 48 7.87 11.16 5.23
N ALA A 49 6.58 11.11 4.89
CA ALA A 49 5.57 10.41 5.65
C ALA A 49 5.82 8.89 5.66
N VAL A 50 6.22 8.31 4.54
CA VAL A 50 6.57 6.88 4.44
C VAL A 50 7.76 6.57 5.33
N ILE A 51 8.85 7.34 5.24
CA ILE A 51 10.05 7.14 6.08
C ILE A 51 9.73 7.31 7.58
N GLU A 52 8.91 8.29 7.93
CA GLU A 52 8.49 8.51 9.31
C GLU A 52 7.64 7.36 9.83
N CYS A 53 6.66 6.88 9.05
CA CYS A 53 5.75 5.82 9.47
C CYS A 53 6.43 4.45 9.48
N ALA A 54 7.46 4.22 8.67
CA ALA A 54 8.24 2.99 8.69
C ALA A 54 8.86 2.70 10.08
N LYS A 55 9.14 3.75 10.87
CA LYS A 55 9.65 3.64 12.25
C LYS A 55 8.73 2.88 13.21
N ILE A 56 7.43 2.71 12.90
CA ILE A 56 6.52 1.90 13.72
C ILE A 56 6.65 0.39 13.44
N GLY A 57 7.63 0.01 12.63
CA GLY A 57 7.95 -1.37 12.32
C GLY A 57 7.13 -1.91 11.15
N VAL A 58 7.07 -1.15 10.05
CA VAL A 58 6.60 -1.61 8.74
C VAL A 58 7.62 -1.19 7.67
N ASP A 59 7.86 -2.05 6.69
CA ASP A 59 8.82 -1.80 5.60
C ASP A 59 8.34 -0.65 4.71
N GLU A 60 9.19 0.35 4.50
CA GLU A 60 8.86 1.56 3.75
C GLU A 60 8.39 1.25 2.31
N ARG A 61 8.94 0.19 1.69
CA ARG A 61 8.55 -0.24 0.34
C ARG A 61 7.11 -0.74 0.34
N VAL A 62 6.72 -1.45 1.39
CA VAL A 62 5.36 -1.98 1.55
C VAL A 62 4.37 -0.84 1.79
N ILE A 63 4.68 0.11 2.68
CA ILE A 63 3.84 1.30 2.92
C ILE A 63 3.59 2.02 1.61
N PHE A 64 4.65 2.33 0.87
CA PHE A 64 4.53 3.08 -0.38
C PHE A 64 3.79 2.30 -1.47
N CYS A 65 4.02 0.98 -1.60
CA CYS A 65 3.28 0.18 -2.56
C CYS A 65 1.78 0.13 -2.24
N ILE A 66 1.38 0.11 -0.96
CA ILE A 66 -0.04 0.20 -0.56
C ILE A 66 -0.58 1.57 -0.96
N ILE A 67 0.15 2.67 -0.72
CA ILE A 67 -0.25 4.01 -1.18
C ILE A 67 -0.54 4.02 -2.69
N MET A 68 0.38 3.45 -3.48
CA MET A 68 0.20 3.39 -4.94
C MET A 68 -0.96 2.49 -5.36
N GLN A 69 -1.21 1.39 -4.65
CA GLN A 69 -2.31 0.48 -4.96
C GLN A 69 -3.67 1.09 -4.61
N GLU A 70 -3.77 1.79 -3.48
CA GLU A 70 -5.04 2.29 -2.94
C GLU A 70 -5.46 3.63 -3.54
N SER A 71 -4.49 4.50 -3.85
CA SER A 71 -4.77 5.87 -4.27
C SER A 71 -3.97 6.34 -5.47
N THR A 72 -3.07 5.52 -6.02
CA THR A 72 -2.06 5.97 -7.00
C THR A 72 -1.20 7.12 -6.44
N GLY A 73 -1.11 7.22 -5.11
CA GLY A 73 -0.46 8.32 -4.41
C GLY A 73 -1.22 9.64 -4.41
N ASN A 74 -2.48 9.70 -4.86
CA ASN A 74 -3.28 10.92 -4.86
C ASN A 74 -3.61 11.38 -3.42
N VAL A 75 -3.07 12.52 -2.98
CA VAL A 75 -3.33 13.05 -1.63
C VAL A 75 -4.79 13.51 -1.46
N GLY A 76 -5.43 13.88 -2.56
CA GLY A 76 -6.83 14.30 -2.65
C GLY A 76 -7.78 13.20 -3.11
N VAL A 77 -7.38 11.92 -2.98
CA VAL A 77 -8.23 10.79 -3.39
C VAL A 77 -9.59 10.84 -2.71
N ARG A 78 -10.63 10.43 -3.45
CA ARG A 78 -11.99 10.35 -2.92
C ARG A 78 -12.07 9.40 -1.73
N THR A 79 -12.99 9.70 -0.80
CA THR A 79 -13.39 8.74 0.23
C THR A 79 -14.26 7.66 -0.39
N THR A 80 -13.99 6.42 -0.02
CA THR A 80 -14.79 5.23 -0.35
C THR A 80 -15.46 4.68 0.92
N TRP A 81 -16.20 3.59 0.79
CA TRP A 81 -16.91 2.97 1.90
C TRP A 81 -16.76 1.45 1.81
N ASN A 82 -16.45 0.81 2.94
CA ASN A 82 -16.44 -0.64 3.02
C ASN A 82 -17.88 -1.21 3.11
N MET A 83 -18.01 -2.54 3.08
CA MET A 83 -19.33 -3.20 3.13
C MET A 83 -20.10 -2.94 4.42
N ASP A 84 -19.41 -2.60 5.51
CA ASP A 84 -20.00 -2.26 6.81
C ASP A 84 -20.45 -0.79 6.89
N GLY A 85 -20.32 -0.02 5.80
CA GLY A 85 -20.68 1.40 5.77
C GLY A 85 -19.72 2.29 6.57
N VAL A 86 -18.47 1.86 6.75
CA VAL A 86 -17.40 2.68 7.35
C VAL A 86 -16.58 3.33 6.25
N ALA A 87 -16.30 4.63 6.42
CA ALA A 87 -15.51 5.40 5.48
C ALA A 87 -14.06 4.89 5.41
N THR A 88 -13.56 4.73 4.19
CA THR A 88 -12.19 4.39 3.86
C THR A 88 -11.61 5.55 3.07
N ALA A 89 -10.60 6.24 3.61
CA ALA A 89 -10.10 7.49 3.04
C ALA A 89 -8.58 7.62 3.08
N GLY A 90 -8.08 8.68 2.44
CA GLY A 90 -6.66 9.03 2.42
C GLY A 90 -5.81 8.11 1.56
N LEU A 91 -4.49 8.31 1.63
CA LEU A 91 -3.51 7.71 0.72
C LEU A 91 -3.50 6.17 0.72
N MET A 92 -3.86 5.55 1.84
CA MET A 92 -3.90 4.09 1.98
C MET A 92 -5.34 3.55 2.07
N GLN A 93 -6.37 4.38 1.85
CA GLN A 93 -7.80 4.01 1.90
C GLN A 93 -8.17 3.17 3.14
N ALA A 94 -7.56 3.46 4.29
CA ALA A 94 -7.77 2.68 5.50
C ALA A 94 -9.08 3.10 6.19
N SER A 95 -9.78 2.12 6.77
CA SER A 95 -11.04 2.36 7.50
C SER A 95 -10.83 3.34 8.66
N GLY A 96 -11.64 4.40 8.69
CA GLY A 96 -11.56 5.48 9.67
C GLY A 96 -10.37 6.43 9.51
N SER A 97 -9.59 6.31 8.44
CA SER A 97 -8.49 7.23 8.15
C SER A 97 -9.00 8.64 7.83
N PRO A 98 -8.27 9.71 8.17
CA PRO A 98 -8.53 11.02 7.60
C PRO A 98 -8.37 10.99 6.07
N GLY A 99 -9.05 11.91 5.39
CA GLY A 99 -8.91 12.15 3.95
C GLY A 99 -9.27 13.58 3.59
N TYR A 100 -8.78 14.04 2.45
CA TYR A 100 -8.97 15.41 1.96
C TYR A 100 -9.44 15.41 0.50
N PRO A 101 -10.64 14.88 0.19
CA PRO A 101 -11.08 14.69 -1.19
C PRO A 101 -11.01 15.97 -2.03
N GLY A 102 -10.37 15.87 -3.20
CA GLY A 102 -10.22 16.97 -4.15
C GLY A 102 -9.20 18.05 -3.75
N GLN A 103 -8.47 17.88 -2.65
CA GLN A 103 -7.46 18.83 -2.19
C GLN A 103 -6.04 18.36 -2.51
N HIS A 104 -5.20 19.30 -2.91
CA HIS A 104 -3.76 19.14 -3.15
C HIS A 104 -3.01 20.28 -2.47
N GLY A 105 -1.69 20.19 -2.35
CA GLY A 105 -0.89 21.14 -1.56
C GLY A 105 -1.11 20.96 -0.05
N LEU A 106 -1.34 19.72 0.40
CA LEU A 106 -1.60 19.41 1.80
C LEU A 106 -0.33 19.57 2.63
N SER A 107 -0.50 19.95 3.90
CA SER A 107 0.62 20.05 4.84
C SER A 107 1.25 18.68 5.11
N GLN A 108 2.52 18.68 5.55
CA GLN A 108 3.21 17.46 5.97
C GLN A 108 2.42 16.71 7.06
N ALA A 109 1.80 17.42 8.01
CA ALA A 109 1.03 16.81 9.08
C ALA A 109 -0.21 16.06 8.57
N GLN A 110 -0.92 16.63 7.59
CA GLN A 110 -2.09 15.99 6.98
C GLN A 110 -1.69 14.71 6.23
N ILE A 111 -0.63 14.77 5.42
CA ILE A 111 -0.12 13.62 4.67
C ILE A 111 0.41 12.54 5.62
N THR A 112 1.23 12.91 6.62
CA THR A 112 1.72 11.97 7.63
C THR A 112 0.57 11.35 8.43
N GLY A 113 -0.50 12.09 8.73
CA GLY A 113 -1.69 11.55 9.40
C GLY A 113 -2.37 10.44 8.61
N MET A 114 -2.58 10.64 7.30
CA MET A 114 -3.15 9.61 6.41
C MET A 114 -2.25 8.35 6.34
N VAL A 115 -0.94 8.55 6.13
CA VAL A 115 0.01 7.43 6.00
C VAL A 115 0.17 6.68 7.33
N ARG A 116 0.20 7.39 8.47
CA ARG A 116 0.31 6.77 9.79
C ARG A 116 -0.88 5.89 10.09
N HIS A 117 -2.10 6.37 9.85
CA HIS A 117 -3.32 5.58 10.11
C HIS A 117 -3.37 4.31 9.26
N GLY A 118 -3.04 4.41 7.97
CA GLY A 118 -2.95 3.24 7.09
C GLY A 118 -1.82 2.28 7.47
N THR A 119 -0.66 2.80 7.89
CA THR A 119 0.47 1.98 8.34
C THR A 119 0.13 1.23 9.62
N GLU A 120 -0.54 1.88 10.58
CA GLU A 120 -1.03 1.23 11.80
C GLU A 120 -2.08 0.15 11.51
N HIS A 121 -2.94 0.38 10.51
CA HIS A 121 -3.88 -0.64 10.03
C HIS A 121 -3.14 -1.86 9.49
N TYR A 122 -2.22 -1.66 8.56
CA TYR A 122 -1.42 -2.75 8.01
C TYR A 122 -0.57 -3.46 9.07
N LYS A 123 -0.02 -2.72 10.05
CA LYS A 123 0.73 -3.31 11.17
C LYS A 123 -0.13 -4.25 12.02
N ARG A 124 -1.44 -4.01 12.15
CA ARG A 124 -2.35 -4.97 12.80
C ARG A 124 -2.48 -6.25 11.96
N ASN A 125 -2.62 -6.15 10.64
CA ASN A 125 -2.65 -7.33 9.78
C ASN A 125 -1.32 -8.10 9.83
N LEU A 126 -0.17 -7.43 9.86
CA LEU A 126 1.13 -8.10 10.05
C LEU A 126 1.18 -8.93 11.33
N LYS A 127 0.66 -8.39 12.44
CA LYS A 127 0.60 -9.10 13.73
C LYS A 127 -0.26 -10.36 13.69
N GLU A 128 -1.32 -10.38 12.90
CA GLU A 128 -2.17 -11.58 12.71
C GLU A 128 -1.40 -12.75 12.09
N PHE A 129 -0.31 -12.48 11.37
CA PHE A 129 0.55 -13.48 10.71
C PHE A 129 1.95 -13.58 11.34
N GLY A 130 2.10 -13.15 12.60
CA GLY A 130 3.32 -13.34 13.39
C GLY A 130 4.30 -12.16 13.38
N ASP A 131 3.93 -11.02 12.80
CA ASP A 131 4.71 -9.77 12.79
C ASP A 131 6.12 -9.88 12.19
N GLY A 132 6.32 -10.88 11.34
CA GLY A 132 7.59 -11.17 10.67
C GLY A 132 7.89 -10.27 9.47
N TRP A 133 9.16 -9.96 9.30
CA TRP A 133 9.71 -9.18 8.19
C TRP A 133 10.25 -10.08 7.09
N ASN A 134 9.38 -10.95 6.58
CA ASN A 134 9.68 -11.87 5.51
C ASN A 134 8.54 -11.84 4.49
N ALA A 135 8.85 -12.23 3.25
CA ALA A 135 7.89 -12.18 2.15
C ALA A 135 6.61 -12.99 2.45
N ASP A 136 6.71 -14.15 3.11
CA ASP A 136 5.54 -14.98 3.44
C ASP A 136 4.55 -14.25 4.36
N THR A 137 5.04 -13.68 5.47
CA THR A 137 4.21 -12.91 6.41
C THR A 137 3.64 -11.66 5.74
N ILE A 138 4.46 -10.92 4.98
CA ILE A 138 4.06 -9.66 4.34
C ILE A 138 2.96 -9.91 3.29
N TYR A 139 3.08 -10.90 2.41
CA TYR A 139 2.05 -11.14 1.39
C TYR A 139 0.72 -11.61 1.99
N LYS A 140 0.74 -12.40 3.06
CA LYS A 140 -0.48 -12.77 3.80
C LYS A 140 -1.15 -11.55 4.42
N ALA A 141 -0.36 -10.68 5.07
CA ALA A 141 -0.87 -9.44 5.64
C ALA A 141 -1.44 -8.49 4.57
N LEU A 142 -0.84 -8.42 3.37
CA LEU A 142 -1.36 -7.65 2.25
C LEU A 142 -2.72 -8.17 1.76
N ARG A 143 -2.91 -9.49 1.72
CA ARG A 143 -4.23 -10.06 1.44
C ARG A 143 -5.23 -9.68 2.53
N ALA A 144 -4.85 -9.78 3.81
CA ALA A 144 -5.70 -9.37 4.92
C ALA A 144 -6.07 -7.89 4.87
N TYR A 145 -5.13 -7.01 4.49
CA TYR A 145 -5.38 -5.59 4.29
C TYR A 145 -6.47 -5.36 3.22
N ASN A 146 -6.41 -6.11 2.11
CA ASN A 146 -7.35 -5.96 1.00
C ASN A 146 -8.75 -6.53 1.27
N SER A 147 -8.84 -7.73 1.86
CA SER A 147 -10.10 -8.48 1.98
C SER A 147 -10.59 -8.71 3.41
N GLY A 148 -9.80 -8.35 4.43
CA GLY A 148 -10.08 -8.66 5.84
C GLY A 148 -10.03 -10.16 6.19
N ARG A 149 -9.78 -11.01 5.20
CA ARG A 149 -9.73 -12.49 5.28
C ARG A 149 -8.67 -13.02 4.34
N VAL A 150 -8.10 -14.18 4.65
CA VAL A 150 -7.00 -14.75 3.87
C VAL A 150 -7.18 -16.26 3.67
N ASN A 151 -7.16 -16.70 2.43
CA ASN A 151 -6.90 -18.10 2.07
C ASN A 151 -5.38 -18.28 1.94
N GLN A 152 -4.70 -18.79 2.97
CA GLN A 152 -3.24 -18.89 2.97
C GLN A 152 -2.68 -19.85 1.90
N GLY A 153 -3.50 -20.80 1.42
CA GLY A 153 -3.15 -21.67 0.31
C GLY A 153 -3.30 -21.00 -1.06
N ASN A 154 -3.97 -19.85 -1.14
CA ASN A 154 -4.17 -19.12 -2.38
C ASN A 154 -4.39 -17.62 -2.15
N LEU A 155 -3.32 -16.83 -2.21
CA LEU A 155 -3.37 -15.37 -2.05
C LEU A 155 -3.98 -14.63 -3.24
N SER A 156 -4.32 -15.30 -4.35
CA SER A 156 -5.14 -14.70 -5.42
C SER A 156 -6.64 -14.95 -5.22
N ASP A 157 -7.03 -15.68 -4.17
CA ASP A 157 -8.42 -15.76 -3.73
C ASP A 157 -8.81 -14.42 -3.09
N GLY A 158 -9.55 -13.61 -3.86
CA GLY A 158 -9.95 -12.26 -3.45
C GLY A 158 -10.98 -12.23 -2.33
N LEU A 159 -11.69 -13.34 -2.06
CA LEU A 159 -12.72 -13.44 -1.01
C LEU A 159 -13.74 -12.27 -1.05
N GLY A 160 -14.12 -11.83 -2.25
CA GLY A 160 -15.03 -10.69 -2.48
C GLY A 160 -14.35 -9.34 -2.72
N ALA A 161 -13.02 -9.27 -2.55
CA ALA A 161 -12.19 -8.11 -2.89
C ALA A 161 -11.36 -8.36 -4.17
N THR A 162 -10.40 -7.48 -4.45
CA THR A 162 -9.61 -7.50 -5.69
C THR A 162 -8.65 -8.70 -5.73
N ALA A 163 -8.95 -9.69 -6.57
CA ALA A 163 -8.14 -10.91 -6.69
C ALA A 163 -6.66 -10.64 -7.02
N ALA A 164 -6.38 -9.65 -7.89
CA ALA A 164 -5.04 -9.27 -8.33
C ALA A 164 -4.15 -8.65 -7.24
N TYR A 165 -4.72 -8.19 -6.12
CA TYR A 165 -4.05 -7.28 -5.18
C TYR A 165 -2.62 -7.69 -4.80
N VAL A 166 -2.42 -8.93 -4.34
CA VAL A 166 -1.09 -9.38 -3.90
C VAL A 166 -0.12 -9.54 -5.08
N SER A 167 -0.63 -9.90 -6.28
CA SER A 167 0.19 -9.95 -7.50
C SER A 167 0.65 -8.55 -7.91
N ASP A 168 -0.25 -7.56 -7.86
CA ASP A 168 0.09 -6.16 -8.16
C ASP A 168 1.13 -5.65 -7.17
N MET A 169 0.94 -5.93 -5.88
CA MET A 169 1.90 -5.56 -4.82
C MET A 169 3.28 -6.18 -5.05
N ALA A 170 3.36 -7.46 -5.40
CA ALA A 170 4.62 -8.10 -5.74
C ALA A 170 5.31 -7.47 -6.95
N ASN A 171 4.55 -7.10 -7.98
CA ASN A 171 5.11 -6.41 -9.15
C ASN A 171 5.63 -5.01 -8.79
N ARG A 172 4.87 -4.23 -8.02
CA ARG A 172 5.29 -2.91 -7.54
C ARG A 172 6.58 -2.99 -6.73
N LEU A 173 6.67 -3.96 -5.79
CA LEU A 173 7.87 -4.22 -4.99
C LEU A 173 9.08 -4.62 -5.86
N CYS A 174 8.86 -5.33 -6.96
CA CYS A 174 9.90 -5.66 -7.95
C CYS A 174 10.15 -4.56 -9.00
N GLY A 175 9.57 -3.36 -8.85
CA GLY A 175 9.76 -2.24 -9.77
C GLY A 175 9.08 -2.44 -11.12
N ARG A 176 7.91 -3.07 -11.14
CA ARG A 176 7.07 -3.29 -12.34
C ARG A 176 5.74 -2.59 -12.11
N LEU A 177 5.34 -1.74 -13.05
CA LEU A 177 4.04 -1.06 -13.00
C LEU A 177 2.96 -2.02 -13.53
N PRO A 178 1.85 -2.23 -12.78
CA PRO A 178 0.68 -2.96 -13.26
C PRO A 178 -0.09 -2.20 -14.35
#